data_AF-A0A662CA42-F1
#
_entry.id   AF-A0A662CA42-F1
#
_cell.length_a   1.000
_cell.length_b   1.000
_cell.length_c   1.000
_cell.angle_alpha   90.00
_cell.angle_beta   90.00
_cell.angle_gamma   90.00
#
_symmetry.space_group_name_H-M   'P 1'
#
loop_
_entity.id
_entity.type
_entity.pdbx_description
1 polymer ?
#
loop_
_entity_poly.entity_id
_entity_poly.type
_entity_poly.pdbx_seq_one_letter_code
_entity_poly.pdbx_strand_id
1 'polypeptide(L)'
;MDILLSIFSRVSPRLRSFFFKPWYQFLARSYQKHDWDFMNYGYAPVADQNQVINLRAEDANYRYYIQLYAHVAGAVDLRDLKVLEVGSGRGGG
;
A
#
# COMPACT_ATOMS: atom_id res chain seq x y z
N MET A 1 -5.66 -27.93 -11.73
CA MET A 1 -4.83 -27.16 -10.78
C MET A 1 -5.65 -26.12 -10.03
N ASP A 2 -6.69 -25.55 -10.65
CA ASP A 2 -7.48 -24.44 -10.09
C ASP A 2 -8.44 -24.81 -8.94
N ILE A 3 -8.90 -26.06 -8.89
CA ILE A 3 -9.83 -26.54 -7.84
C ILE A 3 -9.12 -26.79 -6.51
N LEU A 4 -7.88 -27.28 -6.53
CA LEU A 4 -7.09 -27.50 -5.31
C LEU A 4 -6.68 -26.17 -4.66
N LEU A 5 -6.31 -25.18 -5.46
CA LEU A 5 -6.02 -23.82 -5.00
C LEU A 5 -7.26 -23.14 -4.39
N SER A 6 -8.43 -23.31 -5.02
CA SER A 6 -9.67 -22.70 -4.53
C SER A 6 -10.16 -23.33 -3.21
N ILE A 7 -10.03 -24.64 -3.06
CA ILE A 7 -10.36 -25.34 -1.81
C ILE A 7 -9.35 -24.96 -0.72
N PHE A 8 -8.04 -24.93 -1.01
CA PHE A 8 -7.01 -24.56 -0.04
C PHE A 8 -7.18 -23.13 0.49
N SER A 9 -7.63 -22.19 -0.36
CA SER A 9 -7.94 -20.81 0.03
C SER A 9 -9.10 -20.69 1.03
N ARG A 10 -9.96 -21.72 1.13
CA ARG A 10 -11.11 -21.77 2.05
C ARG A 10 -10.84 -22.58 3.33
N VAL A 11 -9.75 -23.34 3.41
CA VAL A 11 -9.55 -24.36 4.46
C VAL A 11 -9.03 -23.81 5.78
N SER A 12 -8.31 -22.67 5.82
CA SER A 12 -7.97 -22.00 7.09
C SER A 12 -7.24 -20.67 6.87
N PRO A 13 -7.74 -19.54 7.41
CA PRO A 13 -7.01 -18.27 7.42
C PRO A 13 -5.61 -18.36 8.06
N ARG A 14 -5.43 -19.30 9.00
CA ARG A 14 -4.15 -19.51 9.68
C ARG A 14 -3.10 -20.14 8.76
N LEU A 15 -3.49 -21.13 7.95
CA LEU A 15 -2.60 -21.76 6.97
C LEU A 15 -2.18 -20.76 5.88
N ARG A 16 -3.13 -19.95 5.38
CA ARG A 16 -2.83 -18.88 4.42
C ARG A 16 -1.81 -17.88 4.99
N SER A 17 -2.02 -17.39 6.21
CA SER A 17 -1.10 -16.45 6.85
C SER A 17 0.29 -17.05 7.09
N PHE A 18 0.34 -18.33 7.50
CA PHE A 18 1.58 -19.04 7.76
C PHE A 18 2.48 -19.17 6.53
N PHE A 19 1.91 -19.39 5.34
CA PHE A 19 2.70 -19.47 4.10
C PHE A 19 2.93 -18.10 3.44
N PHE A 20 1.99 -17.18 3.57
CA PHE A 20 2.10 -15.86 2.94
C PHE A 20 3.15 -14.99 3.62
N LYS A 21 3.24 -15.01 4.95
CA LYS A 21 4.15 -14.14 5.71
C LYS A 21 5.65 -14.43 5.45
N PRO A 22 6.12 -15.69 5.39
CA PRO A 22 7.50 -16.00 5.02
C PRO A 22 7.80 -15.66 3.56
N TRP A 23 6.85 -15.96 2.65
CA TRP A 23 6.99 -15.64 1.23
C TRP A 23 7.11 -14.14 0.98
N TYR A 24 6.25 -13.36 1.62
CA TYR A 24 6.30 -11.90 1.57
C TYR A 24 7.63 -11.37 2.11
N GLN A 25 8.11 -11.86 3.25
CA GLN A 25 9.41 -11.47 3.80
C GLN A 25 10.59 -11.85 2.90
N PHE A 26 10.52 -12.99 2.22
CA PHE A 26 11.54 -13.41 1.27
C PHE A 26 11.61 -12.44 0.07
N LEU A 27 10.47 -12.15 -0.55
CA LEU A 27 10.39 -11.16 -1.61
C LEU A 27 10.90 -9.80 -1.13
N ALA A 28 10.46 -9.38 0.07
CA ALA A 28 10.86 -8.15 0.77
C ALA A 28 12.37 -8.02 1.02
N ARG A 29 13.12 -9.14 1.05
CA ARG A 29 14.58 -9.16 1.20
C ARG A 29 15.30 -9.24 -0.15
N SER A 30 14.70 -9.92 -1.12
CA SER A 30 15.30 -10.12 -2.44
C SER A 30 15.19 -8.90 -3.36
N TYR A 31 14.14 -8.08 -3.20
CA TYR A 31 13.87 -6.92 -4.06
C TYR A 31 14.24 -5.59 -3.39
N GLN A 32 15.41 -5.48 -2.75
CA GLN A 32 15.91 -4.23 -2.15
C GLN A 32 16.29 -3.17 -3.21
N LYS A 33 15.33 -2.76 -4.04
CA LYS A 33 15.45 -1.53 -4.82
C LYS A 33 15.26 -0.35 -3.86
N HIS A 34 16.03 0.71 -4.07
CA HIS A 34 16.13 1.86 -3.17
C HIS A 34 14.78 2.61 -2.93
N ASP A 35 13.75 2.36 -3.73
CA ASP A 35 12.48 3.09 -3.73
C ASP A 35 11.32 2.28 -3.13
N TRP A 36 11.49 1.71 -1.93
CA TRP A 36 10.53 0.73 -1.37
C TRP A 36 9.68 1.21 -0.20
N ASP A 37 9.63 2.52 0.04
CA ASP A 37 8.82 3.06 1.13
C ASP A 37 7.31 2.92 0.83
N PHE A 38 6.96 2.93 -0.45
CA PHE A 38 5.59 2.79 -0.95
C PHE A 38 5.41 1.49 -1.73
N MET A 39 4.31 0.78 -1.44
CA MET A 39 3.88 -0.41 -2.17
C MET A 39 2.45 -0.27 -2.71
N ASN A 40 1.86 0.92 -2.59
CA ASN A 40 0.58 1.27 -3.18
C ASN A 40 0.74 1.69 -4.65
N TYR A 41 -0.39 1.81 -5.34
CA TYR A 41 -0.42 2.41 -6.67
C TYR A 41 -0.21 3.93 -6.62
N GLY A 42 0.16 4.52 -7.75
CA GLY A 42 0.21 5.97 -7.90
C GLY A 42 -1.14 6.57 -8.31
N TYR A 43 -1.42 7.79 -7.86
CA TYR A 43 -2.53 8.62 -8.32
C TYR A 43 -2.02 9.90 -8.97
N ALA A 44 -2.52 10.20 -10.17
CA ALA A 44 -2.26 11.45 -10.88
C ALA A 44 -3.62 12.10 -11.22
N PRO A 45 -3.94 13.28 -10.65
CA PRO A 45 -5.17 13.97 -11.00
C PRO A 45 -5.08 14.51 -12.44
N VAL A 46 -5.99 14.07 -13.32
CA VAL A 46 -5.99 14.44 -14.74
C VAL A 46 -6.85 15.68 -15.01
N ALA A 47 -7.94 15.85 -14.26
CA ALA A 47 -8.93 16.91 -14.49
C ALA A 47 -8.76 18.15 -13.61
N ASP A 48 -8.24 17.98 -12.39
CA ASP A 48 -8.11 19.06 -11.41
C ASP A 48 -6.69 19.11 -10.84
N GLN A 49 -5.86 19.99 -11.40
CA GLN A 49 -4.48 20.15 -10.96
C GLN A 49 -4.36 20.76 -9.56
N ASN A 50 -5.43 21.33 -8.99
CA ASN A 50 -5.40 21.82 -7.61
C ASN A 50 -5.32 20.67 -6.59
N GLN A 51 -5.55 19.42 -7.00
CA GLN A 51 -5.37 18.23 -6.18
C GLN A 51 -3.91 17.75 -6.13
N VAL A 52 -3.02 18.39 -6.89
CA VAL A 52 -1.58 18.12 -6.81
C VAL A 52 -1.03 18.72 -5.53
N ILE A 53 -0.55 17.85 -4.63
CA ILE A 53 0.05 18.26 -3.37
C ILE A 53 1.49 18.78 -3.57
N ASN A 54 1.83 19.81 -2.80
CA ASN A 54 3.20 20.29 -2.69
C ASN A 54 3.99 19.33 -1.78
N LEU A 55 5.08 18.81 -2.31
CA LEU A 55 5.93 17.82 -1.64
C LEU A 55 7.30 18.41 -1.34
N ARG A 56 7.97 17.85 -0.34
CA ARG A 56 9.38 18.13 -0.09
C ARG A 56 10.21 17.53 -1.23
N ALA A 57 11.42 18.05 -1.41
CA ALA A 57 12.31 17.58 -2.47
C ALA A 57 12.68 16.08 -2.30
N GLU A 58 12.84 15.62 -1.05
CA GLU A 58 13.10 14.23 -0.70
C GLU A 58 11.96 13.27 -1.11
N ASP A 59 10.72 13.76 -1.13
CA ASP A 59 9.52 12.97 -1.45
C ASP A 59 9.18 12.99 -2.96
N ALA A 60 9.94 13.71 -3.78
CA ALA A 60 9.60 13.93 -5.18
C ALA A 60 9.48 12.62 -5.98
N ASN A 61 10.32 11.63 -5.68
CA ASN A 61 10.29 10.31 -6.30
C ASN A 61 9.04 9.51 -5.94
N TYR A 62 8.39 9.86 -4.82
CA TYR A 62 7.20 9.17 -4.32
C TYR A 62 5.90 9.91 -4.61
N ARG A 63 5.94 10.97 -5.43
CA ARG A 63 4.81 11.88 -5.68
C ARG A 63 3.48 11.18 -5.87
N TYR A 64 3.41 10.26 -6.81
CA TYR A 64 2.13 9.65 -7.17
C TYR A 64 1.61 8.74 -6.06
N TYR A 65 2.49 8.10 -5.29
CA TYR A 65 2.09 7.26 -4.16
C TYR A 65 1.49 8.10 -3.04
N ILE A 66 2.15 9.20 -2.67
CA ILE A 66 1.66 10.12 -1.63
C ILE A 66 0.37 10.80 -2.08
N GLN A 67 0.27 11.16 -3.36
CA GLN A 67 -0.97 11.72 -3.92
C GLN A 67 -2.16 10.77 -3.80
N LEU A 68 -1.95 9.45 -3.89
CA LEU A 68 -3.04 8.50 -3.67
C LEU A 68 -3.51 8.54 -2.20
N TYR A 69 -2.58 8.62 -1.24
CA TYR A 69 -2.92 8.79 0.17
C TYR A 69 -3.68 10.08 0.41
N ALA A 70 -3.20 11.22 -0.11
CA ALA A 70 -3.87 12.51 0.03
C ALA A 70 -5.29 12.50 -0.58
N HIS A 71 -5.46 11.89 -1.75
CA HIS A 71 -6.76 11.76 -2.40
C HIS A 71 -7.75 10.95 -1.56
N VAL A 72 -7.32 9.82 -0.99
CA VAL A 72 -8.19 8.95 -0.18
C VAL A 72 -8.45 9.53 1.19
N ALA A 73 -7.41 9.99 1.90
CA ALA A 73 -7.53 10.57 3.23
C ALA A 73 -8.30 11.89 3.23
N GLY A 74 -8.21 12.67 2.14
CA GLY A 74 -8.95 13.92 1.98
C GLY A 74 -10.45 13.76 1.73
N ALA A 75 -10.95 12.54 1.52
CA ALA A 75 -12.38 12.28 1.36
C ALA A 75 -13.20 12.53 2.64
N VAL A 76 -12.55 12.53 3.81
CA VAL A 76 -13.17 12.76 5.12
C VAL A 76 -12.24 13.56 6.03
N ASP A 77 -12.79 14.30 6.99
CA ASP A 77 -11.99 14.96 8.03
C ASP A 77 -11.53 13.92 9.06
N LEU A 78 -10.21 13.74 9.18
CA LEU A 78 -9.60 12.76 10.07
C LEU A 78 -9.17 13.34 11.42
N ARG A 79 -9.40 14.64 11.68
CA ARG A 79 -9.01 15.28 12.96
C ARG A 79 -9.67 14.59 14.15
N ASP A 80 -8.88 14.38 15.20
CA ASP A 80 -9.28 13.75 16.46
C ASP A 80 -9.82 12.30 16.34
N LEU A 81 -9.62 11.65 15.18
CA LEU A 81 -10.00 10.26 14.97
C LEU A 81 -8.85 9.28 15.22
N LYS A 82 -9.21 8.07 15.64
CA LYS A 82 -8.29 6.92 15.64
C LYS A 82 -8.37 6.22 14.28
N VAL A 83 -7.31 6.33 13.49
CA VAL A 83 -7.23 5.76 12.13
C VAL A 83 -6.48 4.44 12.16
N LEU A 84 -6.99 3.44 11.42
CA LEU A 84 -6.32 2.16 11.18
C LEU A 84 -6.07 1.99 9.69
N GLU A 85 -4.81 1.89 9.30
CA GLU A 85 -4.43 1.48 7.95
C GLU A 85 -4.33 -0.05 7.89
N VAL A 86 -5.29 -0.69 7.22
CA VAL A 86 -5.29 -2.14 7.03
C VAL A 86 -4.38 -2.49 5.87
N GLY A 87 -3.25 -3.13 6.17
CA GLY A 87 -2.28 -3.53 5.14
C GLY A 87 -1.30 -2.43 4.77
N SER A 88 -0.82 -1.67 5.77
CA SER A 88 0.14 -0.56 5.63
C SER A 88 1.49 -0.91 5.01
N GLY A 89 1.77 -2.19 4.78
CA GLY A 89 3.00 -2.63 4.17
C GLY A 89 4.21 -2.28 5.04
N ARG A 90 4.99 -1.29 4.61
CA ARG A 90 6.16 -0.75 5.34
C ARG A 90 5.88 0.55 6.09
N GLY A 91 4.65 1.08 6.01
CA GLY A 91 4.23 2.28 6.73
C GLY A 91 4.74 3.58 6.10
N GLY A 92 4.79 3.67 4.77
CA GLY A 92 5.12 4.91 4.07
C GLY A 92 3.96 5.92 3.97
N GLY A 93 2.73 5.47 4.25
CA GLY A 93 1.51 6.28 4.21
C GLY A 93 1.23 7.05 5.50
#